data_AF-A0A1H1II89-F1
#
_entry.id   AF-A0A1H1II89-F1
#
_cell.length_a   1.000
_cell.length_b   1.000
_cell.length_c   1.000
_cell.angle_alpha   90.00
_cell.angle_beta   90.00
_cell.angle_gamma   90.00
#
_symmetry.space_group_name_H-M   'P 1'
#
loop_
_entity.id
_entity.type
_entity.pdbx_description
1 polymer ?
#
loop_
_entity_poly.entity_id
_entity_poly.type
_entity_poly.pdbx_seq_one_letter_code
_entity_poly.pdbx_strand_id
1 'polypeptide(L)' 'MPTLHAPTQLVTGMTHREMVDIMAGADIFCSVDKFARILQDAQRRALAHTANQEEKEEGQ' A
#
# COMPACT_ATOMS: atom_id res chain seq x y z
N MET A 1 -10.37 25.50 -10.48
CA MET A 1 -10.38 24.13 -11.01
C MET A 1 -9.88 23.21 -9.89
N PRO A 2 -10.75 22.50 -9.15
CA PRO A 2 -10.28 21.57 -8.13
C PRO A 2 -9.57 20.39 -8.82
N THR A 3 -8.30 20.21 -8.50
CA THR A 3 -7.45 19.11 -8.96
C THR A 3 -7.97 17.80 -8.37
N LEU A 4 -8.20 16.81 -9.24
CA LEU A 4 -8.73 15.49 -8.90
C LEU A 4 -7.98 14.88 -7.69
N HIS A 5 -8.74 14.35 -6.74
CA HIS A 5 -8.22 13.48 -5.68
C HIS A 5 -7.33 12.40 -6.30
N ALA A 6 -6.05 12.36 -5.90
CA ALA A 6 -5.10 11.37 -6.39
C ALA A 6 -5.69 9.96 -6.20
N PRO A 7 -5.63 9.10 -7.23
CA PRO A 7 -6.16 7.76 -7.13
C PRO A 7 -5.41 7.04 -6.02
N THR A 8 -6.14 6.46 -5.06
CA THR A 8 -5.58 5.45 -4.17
C THR A 8 -5.06 4.32 -5.04
N GLN A 9 -3.77 4.38 -5.38
CA GLN A 9 -3.05 3.29 -6.00
C GLN A 9 -3.21 2.10 -5.06
N LEU A 10 -4.08 1.16 -5.45
CA LEU A 10 -3.87 -0.24 -5.13
C LEU A 10 -2.40 -0.55 -5.39
N VAL A 11 -1.78 -1.36 -4.53
CA VAL A 11 -0.48 -1.99 -4.73
C VAL A 11 -0.23 -2.14 -6.22
N THR A 12 0.61 -1.28 -6.81
CA THR A 12 0.62 -1.05 -8.26
C THR A 12 0.88 -2.37 -8.97
N GLY A 13 -0.15 -2.94 -9.63
CA GLY A 13 -0.05 -4.18 -10.39
C GLY A 13 -0.50 -5.48 -9.69
N MET A 14 -0.95 -5.48 -8.43
CA MET A 14 -1.42 -6.72 -7.78
C MET A 14 -2.87 -7.05 -8.18
N THR A 15 -3.07 -8.22 -8.75
CA THR A 15 -4.39 -8.75 -9.11
C THR A 15 -5.11 -9.34 -7.90
N HIS A 16 -6.45 -9.44 -8.00
CA HIS A 16 -7.26 -10.09 -6.97
C HIS A 16 -6.83 -11.55 -6.71
N ARG A 17 -6.41 -12.27 -7.75
CA ARG A 17 -5.96 -13.65 -7.63
C ARG A 17 -4.68 -13.75 -6.80
N GLU A 18 -3.68 -12.94 -7.12
CA GLU A 18 -2.41 -12.91 -6.38
C GLU A 18 -2.64 -12.54 -4.91
N MET A 19 -3.56 -11.61 -4.65
CA MET A 19 -3.94 -11.24 -3.29
C MET A 19 -4.52 -12.43 -2.51
N VAL A 20 -5.43 -13.21 -3.11
CA VAL A 20 -5.99 -14.41 -2.48
C VAL A 20 -4.92 -15.49 -2.29
N ASP A 21 -4.03 -15.68 -3.26
CA ASP A 21 -2.94 -16.65 -3.17
C ASP A 21 -1.97 -16.29 -2.01
N ILE A 22 -1.66 -15.00 -1.82
CA ILE A 22 -0.87 -14.52 -0.68
C ILE A 22 -1.60 -14.75 0.65
N MET A 23 -2.89 -14.41 0.70
CA MET A 23 -3.70 -14.60 1.91
C MET A 23 -3.75 -16.09 2.31
N ALA A 24 -3.90 -16.98 1.34
CA ALA A 24 -3.91 -18.42 1.57
C ALA A 24 -2.53 -18.94 1.98
N GLY A 25 -1.45 -18.49 1.32
CA GLY A 25 -0.08 -18.90 1.63
C GLY A 25 0.44 -18.40 2.99
N ALA A 26 -0.18 -17.35 3.55
CA ALA A 26 0.20 -16.74 4.82
C ALA A 26 -0.79 -17.03 5.96
N ASP A 27 -1.74 -17.96 5.78
CA ASP A 27 -2.79 -18.29 6.76
C ASP A 27 -3.58 -17.06 7.27
N ILE A 28 -3.87 -16.11 6.36
CA ILE A 28 -4.60 -14.88 6.67
C ILE A 28 -6.09 -15.09 6.45
N PHE A 29 -6.83 -15.23 7.55
CA PHE A 29 -8.27 -15.42 7.53
C PHE A 29 -9.01 -14.09 7.73
N CYS A 30 -9.22 -13.35 6.63
CA CYS A 30 -10.09 -12.17 6.61
C CYS A 30 -10.72 -11.94 5.24
N SER A 31 -11.68 -11.00 5.14
CA SER A 31 -12.23 -10.63 3.83
C SER A 31 -11.16 -9.94 2.97
N VAL A 32 -11.26 -10.17 1.67
CA VAL A 32 -10.34 -9.59 0.68
C VAL A 32 -10.31 -8.06 0.77
N ASP A 33 -11.47 -7.42 0.94
CA ASP A 33 -11.55 -5.96 1.12
C ASP A 33 -10.79 -5.45 2.35
N LYS A 34 -10.84 -6.21 3.45
CA LYS A 34 -10.13 -5.85 4.69
C LYS A 34 -8.63 -5.96 4.47
N PHE A 35 -8.17 -7.03 3.80
CA PHE A 35 -6.77 -7.21 3.46
C PHE A 35 -6.24 -6.12 2.53
N ALA A 36 -6.99 -5.79 1.48
CA ALA A 36 -6.64 -4.71 0.55
C ALA A 36 -6.50 -3.35 1.27
N ARG A 37 -7.42 -3.02 2.19
CA ARG A 37 -7.33 -1.79 2.99
C ARG A 37 -6.10 -1.75 3.88
N ILE A 38 -5.74 -2.87 4.52
CA ILE A 38 -4.55 -2.96 5.37
C ILE A 38 -3.28 -2.76 4.53
N LEU A 39 -3.20 -3.40 3.36
CA LEU A 39 -2.08 -3.26 2.45
C LEU A 39 -1.91 -1.80 1.98
N GLN A 40 -2.99 -1.15 1.57
CA GLN A 40 -2.96 0.26 1.17
C GLN A 40 -2.50 1.19 2.31
N ASP A 41 -2.95 0.95 3.54
CA ASP A 41 -2.53 1.75 4.69
C ASP A 41 -1.04 1.52 5.01
N ALA A 42 -0.57 0.27 4.98
CA ALA A 42 0.84 -0.06 5.16
C ALA A 42 1.72 0.62 4.10
N GLN A 43 1.30 0.60 2.83
CA GLN A 43 2.02 1.29 1.75
C GLN A 43 2.06 2.80 1.94
N ARG A 44 0.92 3.41 2.31
CA ARG A 44 0.87 4.85 2.58
C ARG A 44 1.86 5.25 3.67
N ARG A 45 1.96 4.45 4.74
CA ARG A 45 2.91 4.68 5.82
C ARG A 45 4.36 4.49 5.35
N ALA A 46 4.63 3.43 4.59
CA ALA A 46 5.97 3.18 4.06
C ALA A 46 6.45 4.36 3.18
N LEU A 47 5.60 4.84 2.26
CA LEU A 47 5.91 6.00 1.42
C LEU A 47 6.13 7.29 2.21
N ALA A 48 5.34 7.53 3.27
CA ALA A 48 5.53 8.69 4.14
C ALA A 48 6.83 8.61 4.96
N HIS A 49 7.30 7.40 5.28
CA HIS A 49 8.60 7.20 5.91
C HIS A 49 9.76 7.39 4.93
N THR A 50 9.64 6.95 3.67
CA THR A 50 10.66 7.17 2.64
C THR A 50 10.82 8.65 2.31
N ALA A 51 9.71 9.39 2.16
CA ALA A 51 9.78 10.85 1.93
C ALA A 51 10.49 11.61 3.06
N ASN A 52 10.33 11.16 4.32
CA ASN A 52 11.04 11.73 5.47
C ASN A 52 12.48 11.21 5.65
N GLN A 53 12.84 10.09 5.01
CA GLN A 53 14.21 9.55 5.03
C GLN A 53 15.08 10.18 3.94
N GLU A 54 14.53 10.46 2.75
CA GLU A 54 15.23 11.20 1.70
C GLU A 54 15.63 12.61 2.16
N GLU A 55 14.76 13.32 2.91
CA GLU A 55 15.11 14.64 3.50
C GLU A 55 16.19 14.57 4.59
N LYS A 56 16.48 13.39 5.17
CA LYS A 56 17.51 13.24 6.21
C LYS A 56 18.88 12.87 5.66
N GLU A 57 18.98 12.29 4.47
CA GLU A 57 20.26 11.84 3.90
C GLU A 57 20.94 12.90 3.01
N GLU A 58 20.25 13.97 2.58
CA GLU A 58 20.84 15.07 1.79
C GLU A 58 21.43 16.23 2.65
N GLY A 59 21.38 16.11 3.98
CA GLY A 59 21.75 17.18 4.91
C GLY A 59 23.04 16.97 5.70
N GLN A 60 23.97 16.15 5.23
CA GLN A 60 25.23 15.84 5.94
C GLN A 60 26.49 16.30 5.19
#